data_AF-T2JXL9-F1
#
_entry.id   AF-T2JXL9-F1
#
_cell.length_a   1.000
_cell.length_b   1.000
_cell.length_c   1.000
_cell.angle_alpha   90.00
_cell.angle_beta   90.00
_cell.angle_gamma   90.00
#
_symmetry.space_group_name_H-M   'P 1'
#
loop_
_entity.id
_entity.type
_entity.pdbx_description
1 polymer ?
#
loop_
_entity_poly.entity_id
_entity_poly.type
_entity_poly.pdbx_seq_one_letter_code
_entity_poly.pdbx_strand_id
1 'polypeptide(L)'
;MKLASLFHPDKASDPETQIYHNEVMKEVNRAYEEGDIARLLEIEKQHHLQQEIDLNNTSKSEIERICLMRQKDNELLRTQYENLKKELRMVRRTPEGTMVKEYRACQKRGVDGMAELTKELETKVKPIESIRDFVRDFRDKKITISDFLKGPGSSVQEEEILEMMLEELLGIRIM
;
A
#
# COMPACT_ATOMS: atom_id res chain seq x y z
N MET A 1 1.49 23.48 1.45
CA MET A 1 1.96 24.87 1.24
C MET A 1 1.06 25.74 0.34
N LYS A 2 -0.02 25.24 -0.30
CA LYS A 2 -0.93 26.08 -1.11
C LYS A 2 -2.01 26.81 -0.28
N LEU A 3 -2.67 26.15 0.68
CA LEU A 3 -3.70 26.81 1.52
C LEU A 3 -3.12 27.91 2.44
N ALA A 4 -1.96 27.67 3.05
CA ALA A 4 -1.31 28.64 3.92
C ALA A 4 -0.93 29.96 3.21
N SER A 5 -0.62 29.91 1.91
CA SER A 5 -0.30 31.11 1.13
C SER A 5 -1.54 31.83 0.59
N LEU A 6 -2.71 31.16 0.59
CA LEU A 6 -4.00 31.69 0.17
C LEU A 6 -4.72 32.45 1.30
N PHE A 7 -4.70 31.90 2.52
CA PHE A 7 -5.42 32.48 3.68
C PHE A 7 -4.54 33.27 4.66
N HIS A 8 -3.32 33.64 4.27
CA HIS A 8 -2.44 34.40 5.17
C HIS A 8 -3.10 35.75 5.54
N PRO A 9 -3.21 36.11 6.83
CA PRO A 9 -3.95 37.29 7.29
C PRO A 9 -3.39 38.62 6.72
N ASP A 10 -2.10 38.66 6.39
CA ASP A 10 -1.42 39.83 5.80
C ASP A 10 -1.88 40.20 4.37
N LYS A 11 -2.66 39.35 3.69
CA LYS A 11 -3.16 39.64 2.32
C LYS A 11 -4.54 40.31 2.29
N ALA A 12 -5.23 40.41 3.41
CA ALA A 12 -6.54 41.03 3.49
C ALA A 12 -6.41 42.53 3.84
N SER A 13 -6.93 43.40 2.98
CA SER A 13 -6.93 44.87 3.19
C SER A 13 -8.08 45.36 4.08
N ASP A 14 -9.06 44.50 4.38
CA ASP A 14 -10.24 44.84 5.19
C ASP A 14 -10.25 44.08 6.53
N PRO A 15 -10.61 44.72 7.66
CA PRO A 15 -10.58 44.11 8.98
C PRO A 15 -11.47 42.86 9.12
N GLU A 16 -12.62 42.80 8.45
CA GLU A 16 -13.52 41.63 8.52
C GLU A 16 -12.91 40.44 7.76
N THR A 17 -12.29 40.71 6.61
CA THR A 17 -11.60 39.69 5.81
C THR A 17 -10.37 39.14 6.54
N GLN A 18 -9.67 39.96 7.34
CA GLN A 18 -8.56 39.50 8.18
C GLN A 18 -9.00 38.54 9.28
N ILE A 19 -10.14 38.81 9.92
CA ILE A 19 -10.70 37.93 10.97
C ILE A 19 -11.07 36.57 10.35
N TYR A 20 -11.76 36.59 9.22
CA TYR A 20 -12.11 35.36 8.49
C TYR A 20 -10.88 34.56 8.04
N HIS A 21 -9.87 35.19 7.46
CA HIS A 21 -8.61 34.52 7.07
C HIS A 21 -7.87 33.90 8.27
N ASN A 22 -7.89 34.57 9.43
CA ASN A 22 -7.27 34.06 10.65
C ASN A 22 -8.00 32.82 11.20
N GLU A 23 -9.33 32.81 11.14
CA GLU A 23 -10.13 31.64 11.52
C GLU A 23 -9.91 30.46 10.58
N VAL A 24 -9.89 30.69 9.26
CA VAL A 24 -9.60 29.64 8.28
C VAL A 24 -8.18 29.09 8.45
N MET A 25 -7.18 29.94 8.74
CA MET A 25 -5.80 29.47 8.99
C MET A 25 -5.67 28.61 10.25
N LYS A 26 -6.45 28.91 11.31
CA LYS A 26 -6.50 28.05 12.51
C LYS A 26 -7.08 26.67 12.19
N GLU A 27 -8.14 26.60 11.39
CA GLU A 27 -8.72 25.32 10.95
C GLU A 27 -7.77 24.55 10.03
N VAL A 28 -7.09 25.23 9.11
CA VAL A 28 -6.10 24.61 8.21
C VAL A 28 -4.94 24.02 8.99
N ASN A 29 -4.38 24.76 9.96
CA ASN A 29 -3.28 24.26 10.79
C ASN A 29 -3.71 23.04 11.63
N ARG A 30 -4.93 23.07 12.20
CA ARG A 30 -5.46 21.94 12.95
C ARG A 30 -5.64 20.69 12.08
N ALA A 31 -6.20 20.85 10.88
CA ALA A 31 -6.36 19.74 9.94
C ALA A 31 -5.02 19.17 9.44
N TYR A 32 -3.98 20.00 9.33
CA TYR A 32 -2.62 19.53 9.06
C TYR A 32 -2.00 18.75 10.23
N GLU A 33 -2.18 19.21 11.47
CA GLU A 33 -1.67 18.52 12.67
C GLU A 33 -2.37 17.18 12.90
N GLU A 34 -3.66 17.10 12.63
CA GLU A 34 -4.48 15.88 12.78
C GLU A 34 -4.36 14.91 11.58
N GLY A 35 -3.73 15.34 10.49
CA GLY A 35 -3.61 14.55 9.26
C GLY A 35 -4.93 14.34 8.51
N ASP A 36 -5.94 15.19 8.76
CA ASP A 36 -7.26 15.09 8.15
C ASP A 36 -7.29 15.73 6.76
N ILE A 37 -6.96 14.89 5.77
CA ILE A 37 -6.94 15.28 4.35
C ILE A 37 -8.34 15.65 3.85
N ALA A 38 -9.41 15.03 4.37
CA ALA A 38 -10.77 15.29 3.92
C ALA A 38 -11.20 16.72 4.29
N ARG A 39 -10.87 17.17 5.49
CA ARG A 39 -11.14 18.53 5.95
C ARG A 39 -10.36 19.58 5.16
N LEU A 40 -9.09 19.30 4.81
CA LEU A 40 -8.29 20.20 3.97
C LEU A 40 -8.88 20.37 2.55
N LEU A 41 -9.40 19.29 1.96
CA LEU A 41 -10.06 19.33 0.65
C LEU A 41 -11.39 20.09 0.68
N GLU A 42 -12.12 20.02 1.80
CA GLU A 42 -13.38 20.74 1.98
C GLU A 42 -13.17 22.26 2.05
N ILE A 43 -12.16 22.70 2.80
CA ILE A 43 -11.77 24.12 2.89
C ILE A 43 -11.32 24.64 1.51
N GLU A 44 -10.57 23.85 0.74
CA GLU A 44 -10.16 24.19 -0.63
C GLU A 44 -11.36 24.33 -1.58
N LYS A 45 -12.37 23.45 -1.45
CA LYS A 45 -13.58 23.48 -2.27
C LYS A 45 -14.45 24.70 -1.99
N GLN A 46 -14.63 25.08 -0.72
CA GLN A 46 -15.41 26.26 -0.33
C GLN A 46 -14.80 27.55 -0.89
N HIS A 47 -13.47 27.66 -0.83
CA HIS A 47 -12.73 28.79 -1.42
C HIS A 47 -12.90 28.88 -2.93
N HIS A 48 -12.82 27.76 -3.65
CA HIS A 48 -13.06 27.77 -5.09
C HIS A 48 -14.48 28.18 -5.46
N LEU A 49 -15.49 27.84 -4.65
CA LEU A 49 -16.87 28.29 -4.84
C LEU A 49 -17.01 29.80 -4.66
N GLN A 50 -16.32 30.38 -3.67
CA GLN A 50 -16.29 31.82 -3.42
C GLN A 50 -15.64 32.58 -4.60
N GLN A 51 -14.54 32.05 -5.15
CA GLN A 51 -13.88 32.61 -6.34
C GLN A 51 -14.76 32.58 -7.59
N GLU A 52 -15.63 31.57 -7.74
CA GLU A 52 -16.58 31.51 -8.87
C GLU A 52 -17.66 32.61 -8.79
N ILE A 53 -18.03 33.04 -7.59
CA ILE A 53 -19.01 34.12 -7.38
C ILE A 53 -18.38 35.49 -7.71
N ASP A 54 -17.11 35.71 -7.39
CA ASP A 54 -16.39 36.96 -7.68
C ASP A 54 -16.07 37.16 -9.17
N LEU A 55 -15.97 36.08 -9.96
CA LEU A 55 -15.76 36.16 -11.41
C LEU A 55 -16.82 36.97 -12.16
N ASN A 56 -18.06 37.03 -11.63
CA ASN A 56 -19.15 37.81 -12.22
C ASN A 56 -18.96 39.34 -12.11
N ASN A 57 -18.11 39.81 -11.19
CA ASN A 57 -17.80 41.23 -10.97
C ASN A 57 -16.39 41.62 -11.45
N THR A 58 -15.69 40.71 -12.14
CA THR A 58 -14.25 40.80 -12.40
C THR A 58 -13.94 41.30 -13.82
N SER A 59 -12.88 42.10 -13.97
CA SER A 59 -12.45 42.65 -15.26
C SER A 59 -11.99 41.57 -16.27
N LYS A 60 -12.12 41.82 -17.58
CA LYS A 60 -11.68 40.88 -18.64
C LYS A 60 -10.24 40.38 -18.48
N SER A 61 -9.33 41.24 -18.04
CA SER A 61 -7.92 40.88 -17.84
C SER A 61 -7.71 39.87 -16.70
N GLU A 62 -8.55 39.90 -15.69
CA GLU A 62 -8.44 39.01 -14.54
C GLU A 62 -9.13 37.67 -14.79
N ILE A 63 -10.20 37.65 -15.59
CA ILE A 63 -10.75 36.42 -16.18
C ILE A 63 -9.69 35.69 -17.02
N GLU A 64 -8.92 36.40 -17.85
CA GLU A 64 -7.84 35.80 -18.64
C GLU A 64 -6.73 35.19 -17.77
N ARG A 65 -6.34 35.86 -16.67
CA ARG A 65 -5.38 35.32 -15.70
C ARG A 65 -5.89 34.07 -15.02
N ILE A 66 -7.16 34.05 -14.62
CA ILE A 66 -7.79 32.89 -13.97
C ILE A 66 -7.88 31.73 -14.96
N CYS A 67 -8.30 31.96 -16.20
CA CYS A 67 -8.30 30.94 -17.25
C CYS A 67 -6.91 30.33 -17.48
N LEU A 68 -5.87 31.17 -17.56
CA LEU A 68 -4.49 30.70 -17.72
C LEU A 68 -4.02 29.88 -16.52
N MET A 69 -4.39 30.29 -15.30
CA MET A 69 -4.07 29.55 -14.08
C MET A 69 -4.79 28.21 -14.03
N ARG A 70 -6.09 28.18 -14.35
CA ARG A 70 -6.88 26.95 -14.45
C ARG A 70 -6.38 25.99 -15.52
N GLN A 71 -5.88 26.51 -16.64
CA GLN A 71 -5.26 25.69 -17.68
C GLN A 71 -3.98 25.02 -17.17
N LYS A 72 -3.10 25.79 -16.51
CA LYS A 72 -1.89 25.24 -15.89
C LYS A 72 -2.20 24.20 -14.81
N ASP A 73 -3.21 24.45 -13.97
CA ASP A 73 -3.64 23.50 -12.95
C ASP A 73 -4.18 22.21 -13.59
N ASN A 74 -4.97 22.31 -14.66
CA ASN A 74 -5.45 21.13 -15.41
C ASN A 74 -4.29 20.32 -16.02
N GLU A 75 -3.29 20.98 -16.60
CA GLU A 75 -2.11 20.31 -17.14
C GLU A 75 -1.30 19.60 -16.05
N LEU A 76 -1.14 20.24 -14.87
CA LEU A 76 -0.50 19.64 -13.71
C LEU A 76 -1.28 18.41 -13.22
N LEU A 77 -2.60 18.52 -13.03
CA LEU A 77 -3.46 17.43 -12.57
C LEU A 77 -3.43 16.25 -13.55
N ARG A 78 -3.46 16.51 -14.86
CA ARG A 78 -3.30 15.45 -15.88
C ARG A 78 -1.96 14.73 -15.77
N THR A 79 -0.89 15.49 -15.54
CA THR A 79 0.45 14.93 -15.37
C THR A 79 0.54 14.06 -14.12
N GLN A 80 0.02 14.56 -12.99
CA GLN A 80 -0.06 13.80 -11.73
C GLN A 80 -0.88 12.53 -11.89
N TYR A 81 -2.04 12.60 -12.56
CA TYR A 81 -2.88 11.44 -12.82
C TYR A 81 -2.15 10.37 -13.64
N GLU A 82 -1.49 10.74 -14.75
CA GLU A 82 -0.77 9.78 -15.57
C GLU A 82 0.46 9.20 -14.85
N ASN A 83 1.12 9.98 -13.99
CA ASN A 83 2.21 9.48 -13.15
C ASN A 83 1.70 8.47 -12.11
N LEU A 84 0.64 8.82 -11.37
CA LEU A 84 0.05 7.92 -10.37
C LEU A 84 -0.46 6.62 -11.00
N LYS A 85 -1.02 6.71 -12.21
CA LYS A 85 -1.45 5.54 -12.99
C LYS A 85 -0.26 4.65 -13.40
N LYS A 86 0.89 5.23 -13.73
CA LYS A 86 2.12 4.47 -14.00
C LYS A 86 2.64 3.82 -12.72
N GLU A 87 2.72 4.56 -11.62
CA GLU A 87 3.14 4.06 -10.30
C GLU A 87 2.26 2.90 -9.86
N LEU A 88 0.93 3.02 -9.98
CA LEU A 88 -0.01 1.96 -9.66
C LEU A 88 0.23 0.70 -10.51
N ARG A 89 0.58 0.85 -11.80
CA ARG A 89 0.95 -0.30 -12.65
C ARG A 89 2.26 -0.94 -12.19
N MET A 90 3.24 -0.16 -11.76
CA MET A 90 4.50 -0.67 -11.23
C MET A 90 4.26 -1.43 -9.93
N VAL A 91 3.54 -0.85 -8.98
CA VAL A 91 3.18 -1.52 -7.71
C VAL A 91 2.39 -2.79 -7.96
N ARG A 92 1.45 -2.81 -8.91
CA ARG A 92 0.70 -4.03 -9.26
C ARG A 92 1.54 -5.16 -9.85
N ARG A 93 2.74 -4.87 -10.36
CA ARG A 93 3.69 -5.85 -10.89
C ARG A 93 4.67 -6.38 -9.84
N THR A 94 4.65 -5.81 -8.64
CA THR A 94 5.45 -6.31 -7.52
C THR A 94 4.84 -7.60 -6.93
N PRO A 95 5.63 -8.42 -6.23
CA PRO A 95 5.14 -9.61 -5.52
C PRO A 95 3.99 -9.32 -4.55
N GLU A 96 4.05 -8.18 -3.86
CA GLU A 96 3.00 -7.74 -2.95
C GLU A 96 1.72 -7.39 -3.71
N GLY A 97 1.87 -6.75 -4.87
CA GLY A 97 0.77 -6.44 -5.78
C GLY A 97 0.07 -7.68 -6.32
N THR A 98 0.82 -8.72 -6.68
CA THR A 98 0.27 -10.02 -7.10
C THR A 98 -0.42 -10.73 -5.94
N MET A 99 0.18 -10.72 -4.75
CA MET A 99 -0.41 -11.30 -3.55
C MET A 99 -1.77 -10.68 -3.21
N VAL A 100 -1.89 -9.34 -3.25
CA VAL A 100 -3.17 -8.66 -3.02
C VAL A 100 -4.21 -9.01 -4.10
N LYS A 101 -3.78 -9.15 -5.36
CA LYS A 101 -4.67 -9.54 -6.47
C LYS A 101 -5.22 -10.95 -6.26
N GLU A 102 -4.36 -11.89 -5.89
CA GLU A 102 -4.74 -13.29 -5.63
C GLU A 102 -5.65 -13.40 -4.41
N TYR A 103 -5.32 -12.72 -3.32
CA TYR A 103 -6.16 -12.63 -2.13
C TYR A 103 -7.58 -12.15 -2.46
N ARG A 104 -7.71 -11.06 -3.24
CA ARG A 104 -9.02 -10.55 -3.69
C ARG A 104 -9.74 -11.55 -4.60
N ALA A 105 -9.02 -12.34 -5.39
CA ALA A 105 -9.62 -13.38 -6.24
C ALA A 105 -10.17 -14.53 -5.39
N CYS A 106 -9.44 -14.96 -4.35
CA CYS A 106 -9.91 -15.97 -3.39
C CYS A 106 -11.15 -15.47 -2.62
N GLN A 107 -11.12 -14.23 -2.14
CA GLN A 107 -12.27 -13.63 -1.43
C GLN A 107 -13.53 -13.58 -2.30
N LYS A 108 -13.41 -13.25 -3.60
CA LYS A 108 -14.53 -13.27 -4.55
C LYS A 108 -15.12 -14.66 -4.76
N ARG A 109 -14.32 -15.71 -4.60
CA ARG A 109 -14.76 -17.11 -4.67
C ARG A 109 -15.31 -17.61 -3.33
N GLY A 110 -15.31 -16.78 -2.29
CA GLY A 110 -15.69 -17.17 -0.92
C GLY A 110 -14.67 -18.07 -0.23
N VAL A 111 -13.43 -18.09 -0.72
CA VAL A 111 -12.34 -18.93 -0.19
C VAL A 111 -11.39 -18.06 0.63
N ASP A 112 -11.00 -18.55 1.81
CA ASP A 112 -9.95 -17.94 2.61
C ASP A 112 -8.57 -18.41 2.13
N GLY A 113 -7.98 -17.62 1.24
CA GLY A 113 -6.65 -17.92 0.68
C GLY A 113 -5.53 -17.90 1.73
N MET A 114 -5.68 -17.16 2.83
CA MET A 114 -4.66 -17.13 3.89
C MET A 114 -4.71 -18.41 4.72
N ALA A 115 -5.90 -18.93 4.99
CA ALA A 115 -6.06 -20.22 5.66
C ALA A 115 -5.49 -21.37 4.81
N GLU A 116 -5.73 -21.36 3.49
CA GLU A 116 -5.19 -22.36 2.56
C GLU A 116 -3.66 -22.31 2.50
N LEU A 117 -3.09 -21.10 2.37
CA LEU A 117 -1.63 -20.90 2.39
C LEU A 117 -1.02 -21.39 3.71
N THR A 118 -1.65 -21.08 4.85
CA THR A 118 -1.18 -21.51 6.17
C THR A 118 -1.17 -23.04 6.26
N LYS A 119 -2.25 -23.69 5.80
CA LYS A 119 -2.35 -25.15 5.77
C LYS A 119 -1.28 -25.79 4.87
N GLU A 120 -0.98 -25.19 3.73
CA GLU A 120 0.08 -25.65 2.84
C GLU A 120 1.44 -25.58 3.53
N LEU A 121 1.75 -24.44 4.17
CA LEU A 121 2.99 -24.24 4.92
C LEU A 121 3.12 -25.21 6.09
N GLU A 122 2.05 -25.41 6.88
CA GLU A 122 2.02 -26.41 7.94
C GLU A 122 2.31 -27.82 7.42
N THR A 123 1.80 -28.16 6.24
CA THR A 123 2.06 -29.45 5.60
C THR A 123 3.53 -29.60 5.21
N LYS A 124 4.16 -28.53 4.72
CA LYS A 124 5.59 -28.50 4.39
C LYS A 124 6.51 -28.49 5.63
N VAL A 125 6.05 -27.95 6.76
CA VAL A 125 6.82 -27.93 8.01
C VAL A 125 6.93 -29.32 8.65
N LYS A 126 5.86 -30.13 8.60
CA LYS A 126 5.81 -31.45 9.26
C LYS A 126 6.95 -32.40 8.88
N PRO A 127 7.31 -32.61 7.60
CA PRO A 127 8.46 -33.44 7.23
C PRO A 127 9.78 -32.93 7.82
N ILE A 128 10.00 -31.61 7.81
CA ILE A 128 11.21 -30.99 8.38
C ILE A 128 11.27 -31.25 9.88
N GLU A 129 10.15 -31.13 10.59
CA GLU A 129 10.09 -31.43 12.02
C GLU A 129 10.36 -32.91 12.31
N SER A 130 9.83 -33.81 11.47
CA SER A 130 10.11 -35.25 11.57
C SER A 130 11.60 -35.55 11.43
N ILE A 131 12.27 -34.95 10.44
CA ILE A 131 13.72 -35.10 10.25
C ILE A 131 14.50 -34.53 11.44
N ARG A 132 14.15 -33.32 11.88
CA ARG A 132 14.76 -32.67 13.05
C ARG A 132 14.65 -33.56 14.29
N ASP A 133 13.47 -34.10 14.52
CA ASP A 133 13.17 -34.92 15.70
C ASP A 133 13.86 -36.29 15.61
N PHE A 134 13.93 -36.90 14.43
CA PHE A 134 14.70 -38.12 14.18
C PHE A 134 16.20 -37.94 14.48
N VAL A 135 16.81 -36.87 13.98
CA VAL A 135 18.22 -36.55 14.26
C VAL A 135 18.44 -36.26 15.75
N ARG A 136 17.50 -35.55 16.40
CA ARG A 136 17.54 -35.29 17.84
C ARG A 136 17.45 -36.59 18.65
N ASP A 137 16.57 -37.50 18.26
CA ASP A 137 16.39 -38.78 18.97
C ASP A 137 17.62 -39.69 18.83
N PHE A 138 18.35 -39.62 17.72
CA PHE A 138 19.66 -40.30 17.60
C PHE A 138 20.70 -39.66 18.52
N ARG A 139 20.83 -38.33 18.52
CA ARG A 139 21.73 -37.59 19.41
C ARG A 139 21.47 -37.92 20.88
N ASP A 140 20.19 -38.01 21.26
CA ASP A 140 19.74 -38.27 22.61
C ASP A 140 19.73 -39.77 22.96
N LYS A 141 20.28 -40.63 22.08
CA LYS A 141 20.41 -42.09 22.22
C LYS A 141 19.08 -42.83 22.42
N LYS A 142 17.97 -42.27 21.94
CA LYS A 142 16.65 -42.91 21.95
C LYS A 142 16.46 -43.91 20.83
N ILE A 143 17.19 -43.73 19.72
CA ILE A 143 17.25 -44.67 18.60
C ILE A 143 18.69 -45.15 18.39
N THR A 144 18.86 -46.37 17.86
CA THR A 144 20.19 -46.94 17.62
C THR A 144 20.78 -46.45 16.31
N ILE A 145 22.09 -46.66 16.10
CA ILE A 145 22.72 -46.39 14.79
C ILE A 145 22.10 -47.25 13.68
N SER A 146 21.65 -48.47 13.99
CA SER A 146 20.97 -49.32 13.00
C SER A 146 19.61 -48.76 12.60
N ASP A 147 18.90 -48.12 13.52
CA ASP A 147 17.61 -47.46 13.24
C ASP A 147 17.83 -46.13 12.52
N PHE A 148 18.86 -45.38 12.90
CA PHE A 148 19.22 -44.12 12.24
C PHE A 148 19.58 -44.33 10.76
N LEU A 149 20.33 -45.40 10.44
CA LEU A 149 20.72 -45.74 9.06
C LEU A 149 19.54 -46.16 8.17
N LYS A 150 18.38 -46.50 8.74
CA LYS A 150 17.16 -46.78 7.97
C LYS A 150 16.42 -45.50 7.56
N GLY A 151 16.84 -44.35 8.07
CA GLY A 151 16.20 -43.06 7.83
C GLY A 151 14.93 -42.85 8.67
N PRO A 152 14.42 -41.60 8.72
CA PRO A 152 13.09 -41.33 9.26
C PRO A 152 12.11 -41.98 8.29
N GLY A 153 11.46 -43.09 8.68
CA GLY A 153 10.67 -43.95 7.79
C GLY A 153 9.63 -43.19 6.95
N SER A 154 10.06 -42.69 5.80
CA SER A 154 9.34 -41.78 4.94
C SER A 154 8.42 -42.55 4.01
N SER A 155 7.22 -42.01 3.82
CA SER A 155 6.39 -42.41 2.68
C SER A 155 7.01 -41.89 1.37
N VAL A 156 6.77 -42.58 0.26
CA VAL A 156 7.27 -42.17 -1.09
C VAL A 156 6.91 -40.72 -1.43
N GLN A 157 5.76 -40.23 -0.94
CA GLN A 157 5.33 -38.83 -1.10
C GLN A 157 6.19 -37.84 -0.30
N GLU A 158 6.65 -38.22 0.89
CA GLU A 158 7.54 -37.37 1.69
C GLU A 158 8.94 -37.30 1.08
N GLU A 159 9.40 -38.37 0.43
CA GLU A 159 10.65 -38.39 -0.32
C GLU A 159 10.59 -37.48 -1.56
N GLU A 160 9.54 -37.55 -2.38
CA GLU A 160 9.37 -36.66 -3.54
C GLU A 160 9.26 -35.19 -3.12
N ILE A 161 8.51 -34.89 -2.05
CA ILE A 161 8.39 -33.51 -1.53
C ILE A 161 9.75 -33.02 -1.00
N LEU A 162 10.49 -33.87 -0.30
CA LEU A 162 11.82 -33.53 0.20
C LEU A 162 12.81 -33.28 -0.93
N GLU A 163 12.79 -34.11 -1.97
CA GLU A 163 13.63 -33.97 -3.15
C GLU A 163 13.33 -32.65 -3.87
N MET A 164 12.06 -32.34 -4.13
CA MET A 164 11.64 -31.06 -4.70
C MET A 164 12.10 -29.86 -3.84
N MET A 165 12.01 -29.95 -2.52
CA MET A 165 12.46 -28.88 -1.61
C MET A 165 13.98 -28.70 -1.61
N LEU A 166 14.75 -29.80 -1.69
CA LEU A 166 16.21 -29.76 -1.77
C LEU A 166 16.67 -29.20 -3.12
N GLU A 167 16.00 -29.55 -4.21
CA GLU A 167 16.27 -29.00 -5.54
C GLU A 167 16.05 -27.48 -5.57
N GLU A 168 14.96 -27.01 -4.98
CA GLU A 168 14.63 -25.58 -4.91
C GLU A 168 15.62 -24.80 -4.01
N LEU A 169 16.08 -25.42 -2.91
CA LEU A 169 17.00 -24.78 -1.96
C LEU A 169 18.46 -24.78 -2.43
N LEU A 170 18.91 -25.85 -3.10
CA LEU A 170 20.28 -26.01 -3.56
C LEU A 170 20.49 -25.55 -5.01
N GLY A 171 19.41 -25.33 -5.77
CA GLY A 171 19.48 -24.94 -7.18
C GLY A 171 20.10 -26.01 -8.07
N ILE A 172 20.14 -27.26 -7.63
CA ILE A 172 20.73 -28.41 -8.32
C ILE A 172 19.65 -29.47 -8.45
N ARG A 173 19.47 -29.98 -9.67
CA ARG A 173 18.55 -31.09 -9.95
C ARG A 173 19.20 -32.40 -9.47
N ILE A 174 18.56 -33.09 -8.54
CA ILE A 174 19.01 -34.38 -8.04
C ILE A 174 18.29 -35.40 -8.94
N MET A 175 19.07 -36.14 -9.74
CA MET A 175 18.57 -37.07 -10.75
C MET A 175 18.67 -38.50 -10.24
#